data_AF-A0A7W6J7I9-F1
#
_entry.id   AF-A0A7W6J7I9-F1
#
_cell.length_a   1.000
_cell.length_b   1.000
_cell.length_c   1.000
_cell.angle_alpha   90.00
_cell.angle_beta   90.00
_cell.angle_gamma   90.00
#
_symmetry.space_group_name_H-M   'P 1'
#
loop_
_entity.id
_entity.type
_entity.pdbx_description
1 polymer ?
#
loop_
_entity_poly.entity_id
_entity_poly.type
_entity_poly.pdbx_seq_one_letter_code
_entity_poly.pdbx_strand_id
1 'polypeptide(L)'
;MAKPKKAGPDRHDILAELRRREMTLTALAKLHGRNPASFRHIWTRPNAINEAIIAEFLGRPVEEIFPDRYPKKTTRILSHEYLAESTARREAA
;
A
#
# COMPACT_ATOMS: atom_id res chain seq x y z
N MET A 1 -10.03 4.61 -25.73
CA MET A 1 -10.89 3.98 -24.70
C MET A 1 -10.07 3.83 -23.42
N ALA A 2 -10.24 4.72 -22.43
CA ALA A 2 -9.58 4.55 -21.14
C ALA A 2 -10.17 3.31 -20.45
N LYS A 3 -9.33 2.35 -20.04
CA LYS A 3 -9.78 1.17 -19.30
C LYS A 3 -10.54 1.64 -18.04
N PRO A 4 -11.74 1.09 -17.74
CA PRO A 4 -12.44 1.47 -16.52
C PRO A 4 -11.51 1.21 -15.33
N LYS A 5 -11.31 2.23 -14.47
CA LYS A 5 -10.57 2.05 -13.22
C LYS A 5 -11.23 0.90 -12.48
N LYS A 6 -10.47 -0.17 -12.18
CA LYS A 6 -10.97 -1.29 -11.38
C LYS A 6 -11.54 -0.69 -10.08
N ALA A 7 -12.84 -0.81 -9.86
CA ALA A 7 -13.43 -0.47 -8.57
C ALA A 7 -12.89 -1.51 -7.58
N GLY A 8 -11.97 -1.08 -6.72
CA GLY A 8 -11.43 -1.94 -5.68
C GLY A 8 -12.54 -2.33 -4.71
N PRO A 9 -12.31 -3.37 -3.89
CA PRO A 9 -13.22 -3.72 -2.80
C PRO A 9 -13.42 -2.50 -1.89
N ASP A 10 -14.67 -2.28 -1.45
CA ASP A 10 -14.96 -1.19 -0.53
C ASP A 10 -14.34 -1.48 0.85
N ARG A 11 -14.15 -0.45 1.67
CA ARG A 11 -13.67 -0.60 3.05
C ARG A 11 -14.49 -1.61 3.84
N HIS A 12 -15.81 -1.67 3.57
CA HIS A 12 -16.71 -2.58 4.23
C HIS A 12 -16.48 -4.04 3.80
N ASP A 13 -16.11 -4.29 2.55
CA ASP A 13 -15.76 -5.63 2.07
C ASP A 13 -14.48 -6.14 2.75
N ILE A 14 -13.45 -5.30 2.85
CA ILE A 14 -12.20 -5.64 3.53
C ILE A 14 -12.45 -5.93 5.02
N LEU A 15 -13.28 -5.11 5.68
CA LEU A 15 -13.68 -5.34 7.07
C LEU A 15 -14.51 -6.62 7.24
N ALA A 16 -15.37 -6.95 6.28
CA ALA A 16 -16.16 -8.18 6.29
C ALA A 16 -15.27 -9.42 6.13
N GLU A 17 -14.27 -9.39 5.23
CA GLU A 17 -13.27 -10.45 5.09
C GLU A 17 -12.45 -10.64 6.37
N LEU A 18 -12.00 -9.54 6.99
CA LEU A 18 -11.31 -9.59 8.28
C LEU A 18 -12.17 -10.29 9.34
N ARG A 19 -13.44 -9.90 9.46
CA ARG A 19 -14.39 -10.49 10.41
C ARG A 19 -14.71 -11.96 10.11
N ARG A 20 -14.82 -12.35 8.84
CA ARG A 20 -15.03 -13.74 8.41
C ARG A 20 -13.89 -14.66 8.84
N ARG A 21 -12.69 -14.11 9.01
CA ARG A 21 -11.49 -14.82 9.49
C ARG A 21 -11.22 -14.59 10.97
N GLU A 22 -12.22 -14.11 11.71
CA GLU A 22 -12.14 -13.77 13.15
C GLU A 22 -11.01 -12.78 13.50
N MET A 23 -10.59 -11.99 12.51
CA MET A 23 -9.49 -11.05 12.63
C MET A 23 -10.02 -9.62 12.70
N THR A 24 -9.26 -8.75 13.38
CA THR A 24 -9.56 -7.31 13.45
C THR A 24 -8.35 -6.51 12.99
N LEU A 25 -8.57 -5.29 12.51
CA LEU A 25 -7.46 -4.39 12.13
C LEU A 25 -6.49 -4.15 13.29
N THR A 26 -7.01 -4.10 14.52
CA THR A 26 -6.23 -3.91 15.74
C THR A 26 -5.40 -5.16 16.07
N ALA A 27 -5.98 -6.36 15.95
CA ALA A 27 -5.25 -7.62 16.14
C ALA A 27 -4.16 -7.79 15.07
N LEU A 28 -4.49 -7.51 13.81
CA LEU A 28 -3.54 -7.54 12.70
C LEU A 28 -2.38 -6.56 12.94
N ALA A 29 -2.68 -5.34 13.36
CA ALA A 29 -1.65 -4.35 13.71
C ALA A 29 -0.71 -4.87 14.80
N LYS A 30 -1.27 -5.43 15.88
CA LYS A 30 -0.47 -5.98 17.00
C LYS A 30 0.41 -7.15 16.55
N LEU A 31 -0.12 -8.05 15.73
CA LEU A 31 0.61 -9.21 15.23
C LEU A 31 1.84 -8.80 14.40
N HIS A 32 1.72 -7.72 13.63
CA HIS A 32 2.83 -7.16 12.85
C HIS A 32 3.64 -6.08 13.60
N GLY A 33 3.46 -5.93 14.92
CA GLY A 33 4.22 -4.96 15.74
C GLY A 33 3.94 -3.49 15.40
N ARG A 34 2.77 -3.18 14.87
CA ARG A 34 2.36 -1.84 14.40
C ARG A 34 1.36 -1.19 15.33
N ASN A 35 1.33 0.14 15.31
CA ASN A 35 0.34 0.93 16.04
C ASN A 35 -1.06 0.71 15.42
N PRO A 36 -2.06 0.26 16.20
CA PRO A 36 -3.43 0.09 15.72
C PRO A 36 -4.06 1.37 15.15
N ALA A 37 -3.68 2.54 15.65
CA ALA A 37 -4.15 3.82 15.14
C ALA A 37 -3.73 4.04 13.67
N SER A 38 -2.55 3.56 13.28
CA SER A 38 -2.06 3.66 11.90
C SER A 38 -2.92 2.86 10.91
N PHE A 39 -3.48 1.72 11.34
CA PHE A 39 -4.40 0.93 10.51
C PHE A 39 -5.75 1.62 10.34
N ARG A 40 -6.23 2.37 11.34
CA ARG A 40 -7.47 3.14 11.23
C ARG A 40 -7.37 4.27 10.20
N HIS A 41 -6.18 4.88 10.06
CA HIS A 41 -5.91 5.93 9.08
C HIS A 41 -5.70 5.42 7.65
N ILE A 42 -5.68 4.10 7.42
CA ILE A 42 -5.39 3.55 6.09
C ILE A 42 -6.40 3.98 5.04
N TRP A 43 -7.65 4.27 5.43
CA TRP A 43 -8.70 4.70 4.51
C TRP A 43 -8.51 6.13 4.02
N THR A 44 -7.94 6.99 4.86
CA THR A 44 -7.75 8.42 4.55
C THR A 44 -6.34 8.77 4.10
N ARG A 45 -5.33 7.99 4.52
CA ARG A 45 -3.92 8.23 4.22
C ARG A 45 -3.26 7.01 3.58
N PRO A 46 -2.47 7.18 2.50
CA PRO A 46 -1.69 6.10 1.92
C PRO A 46 -0.60 5.64 2.89
N ASN A 47 -0.57 4.33 3.19
CA ASN A 47 0.45 3.73 4.01
C ASN A 47 0.84 2.38 3.40
N ALA A 48 1.93 2.38 2.65
CA ALA A 48 2.39 1.24 1.86
C ALA A 48 2.56 -0.03 2.70
N ILE A 49 3.01 0.10 3.95
CA ILE A 49 3.29 -1.03 4.81
C ILE A 49 2.00 -1.66 5.33
N ASN A 50 1.05 -0.83 5.79
CA ASN A 50 -0.24 -1.34 6.25
C ASN A 50 -1.06 -1.92 5.09
N GLU A 51 -0.96 -1.32 3.90
CA GLU A 51 -1.57 -1.82 2.66
C GLU A 51 -1.02 -3.20 2.31
N ALA A 52 0.31 -3.39 2.39
CA ALA A 52 0.97 -4.67 2.17
C ALA A 52 0.51 -5.73 3.19
N ILE A 53 0.40 -5.38 4.47
CA ILE A 53 -0.07 -6.31 5.51
C ILE A 53 -1.52 -6.75 5.25
N ILE A 54 -2.41 -5.84 4.85
CA ILE A 54 -3.80 -6.20 4.51
C ILE A 54 -3.84 -7.07 3.25
N ALA A 55 -3.00 -6.78 2.27
CA ALA A 55 -2.89 -7.55 1.04
C ALA A 55 -2.39 -8.98 1.29
N GLU A 56 -1.32 -9.10 2.08
CA GLU A 56 -0.79 -10.38 2.56
C GLU A 56 -1.87 -11.16 3.32
N PHE A 57 -2.58 -10.50 4.22
CA PHE A 57 -3.67 -11.13 4.98
C PHE A 57 -4.79 -11.63 4.06
N LEU A 58 -5.21 -10.83 3.08
CA LEU A 58 -6.27 -11.22 2.14
C LEU A 58 -5.79 -12.23 1.08
N GLY A 59 -4.48 -12.40 0.91
CA GLY A 59 -3.87 -13.23 -0.13
C GLY A 59 -4.06 -12.65 -1.53
N ARG A 60 -4.20 -11.32 -1.65
CA ARG A 60 -4.41 -10.61 -2.92
C ARG A 60 -3.35 -9.52 -3.10
N PRO A 61 -2.97 -9.16 -4.33
CA PRO A 61 -2.05 -8.07 -4.57
C PRO A 61 -2.62 -6.73 -4.10
N VAL A 62 -1.74 -5.83 -3.63
CA VAL A 62 -2.12 -4.52 -3.10
C VAL A 62 -2.81 -3.68 -4.17
N GLU A 63 -2.43 -3.83 -5.45
CA GLU A 63 -3.03 -3.08 -6.54
C GLU A 63 -4.49 -3.45 -6.81
N GLU A 64 -4.91 -4.67 -6.45
CA GLU A 64 -6.31 -5.09 -6.56
C GLU A 64 -7.16 -4.57 -5.41
N ILE A 65 -6.58 -4.46 -4.21
CA ILE A 65 -7.29 -3.98 -3.02
C ILE A 65 -7.38 -2.46 -3.03
N PHE A 66 -6.30 -1.78 -3.41
CA PHE A 66 -6.20 -0.32 -3.44
C PHE A 66 -5.90 0.20 -4.86
N PRO A 67 -6.79 -0.01 -5.85
CA PRO A 67 -6.55 0.38 -7.23
C PRO A 67 -6.52 1.90 -7.45
N ASP A 68 -7.04 2.69 -6.50
CA ASP A 68 -6.94 4.16 -6.57
C ASP A 68 -5.52 4.65 -6.29
N ARG A 69 -4.73 3.88 -5.53
CA ARG A 69 -3.37 4.27 -5.08
C ARG A 69 -2.25 3.69 -5.95
N TYR A 70 -2.55 2.62 -6.69
CA TYR A 70 -1.58 1.91 -7.51
C TYR A 70 -2.01 1.91 -8.98
N PRO A 71 -1.07 1.92 -9.93
CA PRO A 71 0.37 1.85 -9.74
C PRO A 71 0.97 3.18 -9.25
N LYS A 72 1.85 3.12 -8.24
CA LYS A 72 2.67 4.26 -7.84
C LYS A 72 3.66 4.55 -8.96
N LYS A 73 3.29 5.43 -9.88
CA LYS A 73 4.22 5.89 -10.91
C LYS A 73 5.30 6.71 -10.23
N THR A 74 6.46 6.12 -10.01
CA THR A 74 7.68 6.89 -9.77
C THR A 74 8.03 7.56 -11.09
N THR A 75 7.50 8.76 -11.32
CA THR A 75 7.95 9.62 -12.42
C THR A 75 9.39 10.03 -12.07
N ARG A 76 10.36 9.16 -12.33
CA ARG A 76 11.78 9.48 -12.25
C ARG A 76 12.06 10.34 -13.47
N ILE A 77 12.02 11.65 -13.28
CA ILE A 77 12.38 12.65 -14.32
C ILE A 77 13.90 12.65 -14.57
N LEU A 78 14.69 11.94 -13.77
CA LEU A 78 16.14 11.84 -13.99
C LEU A 78 16.40 11.11 -15.30
N SER A 79 16.83 11.85 -16.32
CA SER A 79 17.38 11.31 -17.55
C SER A 79 18.60 10.44 -17.23
N HIS A 80 18.84 9.43 -18.07
CA HIS A 80 19.94 8.47 -17.89
C HIS A 80 21.30 9.16 -17.72
N GLU A 81 21.48 10.32 -18.36
CA GLU A 81 22.67 11.15 -18.33
C GLU A 81 23.04 11.66 -16.92
N TYR A 82 22.06 11.90 -16.04
CA TYR A 82 22.31 12.41 -14.68
C TYR A 82 22.34 11.31 -13.61
N LEU A 83 22.17 10.02 -13.99
CA LEU A 83 22.19 8.92 -13.04
C LEU A 83 23.55 8.79 -12.35
N ALA A 84 24.64 8.86 -13.13
CA ALA A 84 26.01 8.71 -12.65
C ALA A 84 26.43 9.79 -11.64
N GLU A 85 25.96 11.02 -11.85
CA GLU A 85 26.27 12.15 -10.96
C GLU A 85 25.51 12.05 -9.63
N SER A 86 24.27 11.53 -9.66
CA SER A 86 23.47 11.33 -8.44
C SER A 86 23.97 10.20 -7.55
N THR A 87 24.54 9.14 -8.14
CA THR A 87 25.14 8.04 -7.39
C THR A 87 26.45 8.47 -6.73
N ALA A 88 27.29 9.20 -7.45
CA ALA A 88 28.56 9.72 -6.91
C ALA A 88 28.35 10.66 -5.70
N ARG A 89 27.29 11.47 -5.70
CA ARG A 89 26.96 12.37 -4.58
C ARG A 89 26.48 11.65 -3.33
N ARG A 90 26.00 10.41 -3.45
CA ARG A 90 25.46 9.60 -2.34
C ARG A 90 26.54 8.80 -1.61
N GLU A 91 27.65 8.47 -2.27
CA GLU A 91 28.76 7.71 -1.68
C GLU A 91 29.76 8.61 -0.93
N ALA A 92 29.68 9.92 -1.12
CA ALA A 92 30.59 10.90 -0.52
C ALA A 92 30.06 11.57 0.77
N ALA A 93 28.93 11.11 1.34
CA ALA A 93 28.30 11.65 2.55
C ALA A 93 28.17 10.57 3.63
#